data_AF-A0A6P0TFH4-F1
#
_entry.id   AF-A0A6P0TFH4-F1
#
_cell.length_a   1.000
_cell.length_b   1.000
_cell.length_c   1.000
_cell.angle_alpha   90.00
_cell.angle_beta   90.00
_cell.angle_gamma   90.00
#
_symmetry.space_group_name_H-M   'P 1'
#
loop_
_entity.id
_entity.type
_entity.pdbx_description
1 polymer ?
#
loop_
_entity_poly.entity_id
_entity_poly.type
_entity_poly.pdbx_seq_one_letter_code
_entity_poly.pdbx_strand_id
1 'polypeptide(L)'
;MKVGLDAALNDTHIATGQASSQRQLAISVSALDDGASRTAPLNLCLILDHSGSMKGRPLETVKQAANAIIDRLSEGDRISIIAFDHEAKVLVSNQCLENPAPIKQAINKLAASGGTAIDEGMKLGITELAKGKEETISQAFLLTDGENEHGDNDRCLKLAELAASLLM
;
A
#
# COMPACT_ATOMS: atom_id res chain seq x y z
N MET A 1 5.56 -13.68 16.06
CA MET A 1 6.65 -12.99 15.33
C MET A 1 7.74 -12.65 16.32
N LYS A 2 8.94 -13.23 16.18
CA LYS A 2 10.09 -12.80 16.98
C LYS A 2 10.79 -11.68 16.23
N VAL A 3 11.02 -10.58 16.92
CA VAL A 3 11.73 -9.43 16.37
C VAL A 3 13.12 -9.42 16.99
N GLY A 4 14.15 -9.50 16.16
CA GLY A 4 15.52 -9.24 16.54
C GLY A 4 15.69 -7.73 16.68
N LEU A 5 16.21 -7.30 17.82
CA LEU A 5 16.52 -5.92 18.10
C LEU A 5 17.98 -5.87 18.53
N ASP A 6 18.81 -5.29 17.68
CA ASP A 6 20.21 -5.03 17.98
C ASP A 6 20.40 -3.52 18.12
N ALA A 7 20.99 -3.09 19.23
CA ALA A 7 21.18 -1.68 19.51
C ALA A 7 22.63 -1.41 19.88
N ALA A 8 23.22 -0.40 19.24
CA ALA A 8 24.59 0.02 19.49
C ALA A 8 24.63 1.51 19.82
N LEU A 9 25.34 1.86 20.88
CA LEU A 9 25.55 3.24 21.32
C LEU A 9 27.00 3.62 21.06
N ASN A 10 27.26 4.82 20.52
CA ASN A 10 28.63 5.22 20.20
C ASN A 10 29.53 5.45 21.44
N ASP A 11 28.93 5.78 22.59
CA ASP A 11 29.62 6.04 23.84
C ASP A 11 28.64 5.88 25.02
N THR A 12 28.91 4.89 25.87
CA THR A 12 28.11 4.54 27.06
C THR A 12 28.44 5.36 28.29
N HIS A 13 29.47 6.22 28.23
CA HIS A 13 29.90 7.05 29.34
C HIS A 13 29.46 8.51 29.17
N ILE A 14 29.22 9.19 30.29
CA ILE A 14 28.89 10.62 30.32
C ILE A 14 29.90 11.31 31.22
N ALA A 15 30.56 12.34 30.69
CA ALA A 15 31.48 13.15 31.46
C ALA A 15 30.71 14.06 32.44
N THR A 16 31.00 13.93 33.74
CA THR A 16 30.30 14.61 34.84
C THR A 16 30.52 16.13 34.92
N GLY A 17 31.23 16.73 33.97
CA GLY A 17 31.49 18.17 33.89
C GLY A 17 31.02 18.86 32.60
N GLN A 18 30.38 18.14 31.68
CA GLN A 18 29.83 18.75 30.46
C GLN A 18 28.33 19.03 30.60
N ALA A 19 27.93 20.26 30.28
CA ALA A 19 26.53 20.68 30.32
C ALA A 19 25.66 20.04 29.22
N SER A 20 26.28 19.56 28.13
CA SER A 20 25.60 18.86 27.03
C SER A 20 26.54 17.85 26.39
N SER A 21 26.00 16.71 25.96
CA SER A 21 26.71 15.73 25.14
C SER A 21 25.84 15.27 23.97
N GLN A 22 26.48 14.99 22.83
CA GLN A 22 25.82 14.37 21.69
C GLN A 22 26.22 12.88 21.63
N ARG A 23 25.23 12.02 21.37
CA ARG A 23 25.40 10.57 21.28
C ARG A 23 24.63 10.03 20.09
N GLN A 24 25.11 8.92 19.53
CA GLN A 24 24.45 8.21 18.44
C GLN A 24 24.01 6.85 18.95
N LEU A 25 22.73 6.54 18.71
CA LEU A 25 22.12 5.23 18.94
C LEU A 25 21.75 4.67 17.58
N ALA A 26 22.35 3.54 17.22
CA ALA A 26 21.93 2.74 16.08
C ALA A 26 21.00 1.65 16.60
N ILE A 27 19.85 1.49 15.96
CA ILE A 27 18.89 0.42 16.24
C ILE A 27 18.66 -0.34 14.93
N SER A 28 19.02 -1.61 14.93
CA SER A 28 18.73 -2.54 13.84
C SER A 28 17.57 -3.43 14.24
N VAL A 29 16.52 -3.43 13.42
CA VAL A 29 15.34 -4.27 13.61
C VAL A 29 15.33 -5.33 12.52
N SER A 30 15.22 -6.59 12.91
CA SER A 30 15.17 -7.71 11.98
C SER A 30 14.03 -8.67 12.33
N ALA A 31 13.38 -9.21 11.31
CA ALA A 31 12.41 -10.28 11.51
C ALA A 31 13.19 -11.60 11.67
N LEU A 32 13.03 -12.26 12.82
CA LEU A 32 13.57 -13.60 13.03
C LEU A 32 12.50 -14.59 12.58
N ASP A 33 12.83 -15.39 11.57
CA ASP A 33 11.95 -16.41 11.03
C ASP A 33 11.76 -17.54 12.06
N ASP A 34 10.57 -17.64 12.63
CA ASP A 34 10.20 -18.67 13.63
C ASP A 34 9.37 -19.79 12.95
N GLY A 35 9.34 -19.86 11.62
CA GLY A 35 8.53 -20.83 10.87
C GLY A 35 7.02 -20.67 11.07
N ALA A 36 6.57 -19.57 11.69
CA ALA A 36 5.18 -19.32 12.01
C ALA A 36 4.47 -18.62 10.84
N SER A 37 3.34 -19.22 10.44
CA SER A 37 2.31 -18.65 9.56
C SER A 37 2.03 -17.18 9.88
N ARG A 38 1.68 -16.39 8.85
CA ARG A 38 1.33 -14.96 8.94
C ARG A 38 0.48 -14.70 10.20
N THR A 39 0.98 -13.88 11.12
CA THR A 39 0.32 -13.63 12.42
C THR A 39 -0.94 -12.78 12.33
N ALA A 40 -1.19 -12.14 11.19
CA ALA A 40 -2.40 -11.40 10.90
C ALA A 40 -2.69 -11.45 9.38
N PRO A 41 -3.97 -11.51 8.97
CA PRO A 41 -4.35 -11.43 7.57
C PRO A 41 -3.93 -10.09 6.95
N LEU A 42 -3.62 -10.11 5.66
CA LEU A 42 -3.31 -8.91 4.89
C LEU A 42 -4.62 -8.24 4.47
N ASN A 43 -4.71 -6.92 4.62
CA ASN A 43 -5.78 -6.11 4.05
C ASN A 43 -5.18 -5.26 2.93
N LEU A 44 -5.41 -5.67 1.69
CA LEU A 44 -4.77 -5.12 0.49
C LEU A 44 -5.72 -4.15 -0.24
N CYS A 45 -5.24 -2.97 -0.58
CA CYS A 45 -5.90 -2.08 -1.53
C CYS A 45 -5.04 -1.91 -2.78
N LEU A 46 -5.58 -2.26 -3.94
CA LEU A 46 -4.96 -1.99 -5.24
C LEU A 46 -5.60 -0.76 -5.85
N ILE A 47 -4.81 0.27 -6.12
CA ILE A 47 -5.23 1.53 -6.72
C ILE A 47 -4.63 1.56 -8.14
N LEU A 48 -5.47 1.31 -9.13
CA LEU A 48 -5.08 1.03 -10.51
C LEU A 48 -5.39 2.20 -11.42
N ASP A 49 -4.35 2.73 -12.05
CA ASP A 49 -4.46 3.74 -13.08
C ASP A 49 -4.92 3.11 -14.40
N HIS A 50 -6.00 3.65 -14.96
CA HIS A 50 -6.47 3.31 -16.30
C HIS A 50 -6.69 4.55 -17.17
N SER A 51 -5.90 5.59 -16.94
CA SER A 51 -5.86 6.80 -17.78
C SER A 51 -5.52 6.51 -19.25
N GLY A 52 -5.70 7.50 -20.12
CA GLY A 52 -5.39 7.38 -21.54
C GLY A 52 -3.95 6.97 -21.86
N SER A 53 -2.97 7.41 -21.05
CA SER A 53 -1.54 7.09 -21.20
C SER A 53 -1.24 5.61 -20.93
N MET A 54 -2.05 4.96 -20.10
CA MET A 54 -1.96 3.53 -19.78
C MET A 54 -2.37 2.61 -20.94
N LYS A 55 -2.90 3.16 -22.05
CA LYS A 55 -3.41 2.38 -23.18
C LYS A 55 -2.37 1.41 -23.77
N GLY A 56 -2.79 0.16 -24.00
CA GLY A 56 -1.97 -0.88 -24.60
C GLY A 56 -1.14 -1.62 -23.55
N ARG A 57 0.18 -1.67 -23.74
CA ARG A 57 1.08 -2.50 -22.92
C ARG A 57 1.09 -2.15 -21.42
N PRO A 58 1.05 -0.87 -20.99
CA PRO A 58 1.06 -0.53 -19.56
C PRO A 58 -0.14 -1.11 -18.81
N LEU A 59 -1.35 -0.89 -19.32
CA LEU A 59 -2.59 -1.42 -18.71
C LEU A 59 -2.59 -2.95 -18.67
N GLU A 60 -2.16 -3.62 -19.74
CA GLU A 60 -2.07 -5.08 -19.75
C GLU A 60 -1.05 -5.60 -18.71
N THR A 61 0.05 -4.88 -18.50
CA THR A 61 1.03 -5.20 -17.46
C THR A 61 0.44 -5.02 -16.06
N VAL A 62 -0.31 -3.93 -15.82
CA VAL A 62 -1.00 -3.70 -14.55
C VAL A 62 -2.03 -4.78 -14.26
N LYS A 63 -2.84 -5.18 -15.26
CA LYS A 63 -3.79 -6.29 -15.12
C LYS A 63 -3.08 -7.59 -14.76
N GLN A 64 -1.98 -7.92 -15.44
CA GLN A 64 -1.19 -9.12 -15.15
C GLN A 64 -0.62 -9.08 -13.73
N ALA A 65 -0.04 -7.95 -13.30
CA ALA A 65 0.50 -7.77 -11.96
C ALA A 65 -0.59 -7.89 -10.89
N ALA A 66 -1.74 -7.22 -11.08
CA ALA A 66 -2.87 -7.30 -10.15
C ALA A 66 -3.41 -8.74 -10.02
N ASN A 67 -3.56 -9.45 -11.15
CA ASN A 67 -3.96 -10.86 -11.13
C ASN A 67 -2.93 -11.74 -10.38
N ALA A 68 -1.63 -11.53 -10.60
CA ALA A 68 -0.57 -12.27 -9.93
C ALA A 68 -0.50 -11.99 -8.42
N ILE A 69 -0.84 -10.77 -7.99
CA ILE A 69 -0.95 -10.42 -6.57
C ILE A 69 -2.14 -11.17 -5.95
N ILE A 70 -3.29 -11.18 -6.61
CA ILE A 70 -4.48 -11.91 -6.15
C ILE A 70 -4.19 -13.41 -6.00
N ASP A 71 -3.41 -14.00 -6.90
CA ASP A 71 -3.00 -15.42 -6.81
C ASP A 71 -2.09 -15.74 -5.61
N ARG A 72 -1.47 -14.73 -5.00
CA ARG A 72 -0.56 -14.89 -3.85
C ARG A 72 -1.23 -14.56 -2.52
N LEU A 73 -2.47 -14.09 -2.55
CA LEU A 73 -3.25 -13.84 -1.34
C LEU A 73 -3.70 -15.17 -0.73
N SER A 74 -3.71 -15.21 0.59
CA SER A 74 -4.13 -16.38 1.38
C SER A 74 -5.61 -16.27 1.75
N GLU A 75 -6.20 -17.39 2.12
CA GLU A 75 -7.55 -17.42 2.70
C GLU A 75 -7.59 -16.53 3.97
N GLY A 76 -8.60 -15.66 4.05
CA GLY A 76 -8.73 -14.68 5.14
C GLY A 76 -8.06 -13.33 4.87
N ASP A 77 -7.21 -13.21 3.84
CA ASP A 77 -6.75 -11.89 3.38
C ASP A 77 -7.94 -11.10 2.82
N ARG A 78 -7.93 -9.78 3.01
CA ARG A 78 -8.92 -8.84 2.49
C ARG A 78 -8.37 -8.13 1.27
N ILE A 79 -9.23 -7.83 0.31
CA ILE A 79 -8.87 -7.08 -0.88
C ILE A 79 -9.92 -6.00 -1.19
N SER A 80 -9.43 -4.86 -1.65
CA SER A 80 -10.19 -3.80 -2.30
C SER A 80 -9.47 -3.34 -3.57
N ILE A 81 -10.22 -2.93 -4.58
CA ILE A 81 -9.67 -2.44 -5.85
C ILE A 81 -10.34 -1.14 -6.20
N ILE A 82 -9.51 -0.10 -6.36
CA ILE A 82 -9.89 1.20 -6.88
C ILE A 82 -9.36 1.30 -8.30
N ALA A 83 -10.21 1.73 -9.22
CA ALA A 83 -9.81 2.11 -10.56
C ALA A 83 -9.94 3.63 -10.66
N PHE A 84 -8.94 4.30 -11.21
CA PHE A 84 -8.99 5.75 -11.41
C PHE A 84 -8.51 6.16 -12.80
N ASP A 85 -9.15 7.20 -13.30
CA ASP A 85 -8.74 8.00 -14.44
C ASP A 85 -8.87 9.49 -14.04
N HIS A 86 -9.73 10.28 -14.69
CA HIS A 86 -10.19 11.59 -14.22
C HIS A 86 -11.10 11.52 -12.98
N GLU A 87 -11.68 10.34 -12.69
CA GLU A 87 -12.44 10.07 -11.48
C GLU A 87 -11.98 8.75 -10.84
N ALA A 88 -12.11 8.63 -9.52
CA ALA A 88 -11.84 7.39 -8.80
C ALA A 88 -13.13 6.62 -8.50
N LYS A 89 -13.10 5.30 -8.74
CA LYS A 89 -14.25 4.42 -8.54
C LYS A 89 -13.83 3.13 -7.82
N VAL A 90 -14.68 2.68 -6.89
CA VAL A 90 -14.50 1.38 -6.24
C VAL A 90 -14.92 0.29 -7.23
N LEU A 91 -13.95 -0.44 -7.78
CA LEU A 91 -14.20 -1.58 -8.66
C LEU A 91 -14.57 -2.82 -7.84
N VAL A 92 -13.90 -2.98 -6.69
CA VAL A 92 -14.14 -4.06 -5.74
C VAL A 92 -14.07 -3.47 -4.33
N SER A 93 -15.21 -3.47 -3.63
CA SER A 93 -15.30 -3.03 -2.24
C SER A 93 -14.48 -3.94 -1.32
N ASN A 94 -13.98 -3.40 -0.21
CA ASN A 94 -13.20 -4.16 0.77
C ASN A 94 -13.94 -5.42 1.24
N GLN A 95 -13.42 -6.60 0.91
CA GLN A 95 -14.00 -7.91 1.25
C GLN A 95 -12.91 -8.96 1.50
N CYS A 96 -13.26 -10.02 2.22
CA CYS A 96 -12.39 -11.20 2.33
C CYS A 96 -12.25 -11.88 0.96
N LEU A 97 -11.05 -12.38 0.66
CA LEU A 97 -10.79 -13.11 -0.57
C LEU A 97 -11.30 -14.55 -0.45
N GLU A 98 -12.57 -14.74 -0.79
CA GLU A 98 -13.19 -16.07 -0.86
C GLU A 98 -13.12 -16.65 -2.29
N ASN A 99 -13.40 -15.82 -3.30
CA ASN A 99 -13.36 -16.22 -4.70
C ASN A 99 -12.64 -15.17 -5.55
N PRO A 100 -11.44 -15.47 -6.09
CA PRO A 100 -10.70 -14.53 -6.91
C PRO A 100 -11.29 -14.33 -8.31
N ALA A 101 -12.07 -15.27 -8.84
CA ALA A 101 -12.57 -15.23 -10.22
C ALA A 101 -13.35 -13.94 -10.59
N PRO A 102 -14.37 -13.50 -9.83
CA PRO A 102 -15.10 -12.26 -10.15
C PRO A 102 -14.22 -11.01 -10.06
N ILE A 103 -13.27 -10.99 -9.13
CA ILE A 103 -12.32 -9.89 -8.92
C ILE A 103 -11.39 -9.76 -10.14
N LYS A 104 -10.81 -10.88 -10.57
CA LYS A 104 -9.96 -10.94 -11.78
C LYS A 104 -10.74 -10.56 -13.04
N GLN A 105 -11.99 -10.99 -13.14
CA GLN A 105 -12.85 -10.60 -14.26
C GLN A 105 -13.12 -9.09 -14.29
N ALA A 106 -13.31 -8.46 -13.13
CA ALA A 106 -13.47 -7.01 -13.03
C ALA A 106 -12.21 -6.27 -13.48
N ILE A 107 -11.02 -6.70 -13.03
CA ILE A 107 -9.73 -6.13 -13.46
C ILE A 107 -9.56 -6.25 -14.98
N ASN A 108 -9.85 -7.42 -15.55
CA ASN A 108 -9.61 -7.67 -16.97
C ASN A 108 -10.53 -6.84 -17.89
N LYS A 109 -11.67 -6.39 -17.37
CA LYS A 109 -12.61 -5.48 -18.08
C LYS A 109 -12.15 -4.02 -18.10
N LEU A 110 -11.13 -3.64 -17.33
CA LEU A 110 -10.61 -2.28 -17.35
C LEU A 110 -10.12 -1.91 -18.75
N ALA A 111 -10.48 -0.71 -19.18
CA ALA A 111 -10.08 -0.13 -20.45
C ALA A 111 -9.53 1.27 -20.20
N ALA A 112 -8.45 1.61 -20.90
CA ALA A 112 -7.83 2.91 -20.81
C ALA A 112 -8.80 4.01 -21.26
N SER A 113 -8.97 5.05 -20.45
CA SER A 113 -9.93 6.13 -20.66
C SER A 113 -9.53 7.37 -19.88
N GLY A 114 -9.99 8.54 -20.30
CA GLY A 114 -9.92 9.77 -19.49
C GLY A 114 -8.51 10.33 -19.25
N GLY A 115 -8.43 11.24 -18.27
CA GLY A 115 -7.18 11.82 -17.74
C GLY A 115 -6.72 11.11 -16.47
N THR A 116 -5.93 11.79 -15.64
CA THR A 116 -5.29 11.18 -14.45
C THR A 116 -5.44 12.06 -13.21
N ALA A 117 -6.17 11.56 -12.21
CA ALA A 117 -6.44 12.19 -10.91
C ALA A 117 -6.00 11.25 -9.76
N ILE A 118 -4.70 11.26 -9.46
CA ILE A 118 -4.09 10.34 -8.49
C ILE A 118 -4.62 10.58 -7.07
N ASP A 119 -4.87 11.84 -6.69
CA ASP A 119 -5.30 12.19 -5.34
C ASP A 119 -6.69 11.65 -4.99
N GLU A 120 -7.61 11.61 -5.96
CA GLU A 120 -8.93 11.01 -5.78
C GLU A 120 -8.82 9.48 -5.64
N GLY A 121 -7.98 8.84 -6.46
CA GLY A 121 -7.70 7.40 -6.36
C GLY A 121 -7.14 7.02 -5.00
N MET A 122 -6.17 7.81 -4.52
CA MET A 122 -5.51 7.61 -3.24
C MET A 122 -6.45 7.83 -2.06
N LYS A 123 -7.24 8.90 -2.08
CA LYS A 123 -8.26 9.18 -1.04
C LYS A 123 -9.27 8.05 -0.92
N LEU A 124 -9.80 7.57 -2.05
CA LEU A 124 -10.78 6.49 -2.06
C LEU A 124 -10.14 5.16 -1.61
N GLY A 125 -8.89 4.90 -2.02
CA GLY A 125 -8.13 3.74 -1.58
C GLY A 125 -7.90 3.71 -0.07
N ILE A 126 -7.47 4.84 0.52
CA ILE A 126 -7.31 4.96 1.99
C ILE A 126 -8.65 4.73 2.69
N THR A 127 -9.74 5.27 2.14
CA THR A 127 -11.10 5.10 2.70
C THR A 127 -11.55 3.64 2.68
N GLU A 128 -11.35 2.91 1.59
CA GLU A 128 -11.66 1.47 1.51
C GLU A 128 -10.76 0.65 2.44
N LEU A 129 -9.47 1.00 2.51
CA LEU A 129 -8.50 0.30 3.33
C LEU A 129 -8.83 0.41 4.83
N ALA A 130 -9.32 1.58 5.27
CA ALA A 130 -9.77 1.81 6.64
C ALA A 130 -10.92 0.90 7.07
N LYS A 131 -11.77 0.42 6.15
CA LYS A 131 -12.91 -0.48 6.46
C LYS A 131 -12.49 -1.85 6.96
N GLY A 132 -11.26 -2.27 6.63
CA GLY A 132 -10.73 -3.59 6.98
C GLY A 132 -9.53 -3.53 7.92
N LYS A 133 -9.25 -2.39 8.56
CA LYS A 133 -8.01 -2.17 9.35
C LYS A 133 -7.93 -3.01 10.63
N GLU A 134 -9.05 -3.39 11.23
CA GLU A 134 -9.05 -4.13 12.50
C GLU A 134 -8.40 -5.50 12.36
N GLU A 135 -7.42 -5.79 13.23
CA GLU A 135 -6.70 -7.07 13.31
C GLU A 135 -6.04 -7.53 11.99
N THR A 136 -5.80 -6.61 11.06
CA THR A 136 -5.13 -6.91 9.78
C THR A 136 -3.90 -6.04 9.58
N ILE A 137 -3.00 -6.47 8.70
CA ILE A 137 -1.90 -5.64 8.20
C ILE A 137 -2.42 -4.94 6.94
N SER A 138 -2.61 -3.63 6.98
CA SER A 138 -3.13 -2.88 5.83
C SER A 138 -2.00 -2.41 4.90
N GLN A 139 -2.14 -2.66 3.59
CA GLN A 139 -1.21 -2.20 2.55
C GLN A 139 -1.97 -1.63 1.36
N ALA A 140 -1.49 -0.50 0.82
CA ALA A 140 -1.98 0.08 -0.42
C ALA A 140 -0.88 0.02 -1.50
N PHE A 141 -1.23 -0.44 -2.70
CA PHE A 141 -0.37 -0.35 -3.87
C PHE A 141 -1.02 0.57 -4.90
N LEU A 142 -0.34 1.66 -5.21
CA LEU A 142 -0.68 2.54 -6.32
C LEU A 142 0.13 2.14 -7.55
N LEU A 143 -0.55 1.83 -8.65
CA LEU A 143 0.05 1.49 -9.93
C LEU A 143 -0.36 2.54 -10.97
N THR A 144 0.59 3.37 -11.38
CA THR A 144 0.46 4.46 -12.36
C THR A 144 1.73 4.57 -13.19
N ASP A 145 1.66 5.19 -14.36
CA ASP A 145 2.82 5.56 -15.16
C ASP A 145 3.44 6.91 -14.75
N GLY A 146 2.83 7.61 -13.79
CA GLY A 146 3.41 8.76 -13.08
C GLY A 146 3.00 10.13 -13.60
N GLU A 147 2.10 10.22 -14.59
CA GLU A 147 1.59 11.51 -15.09
C GLU A 147 0.34 11.94 -14.33
N ASN A 148 0.45 12.95 -13.45
CA ASN A 148 -0.68 13.51 -12.68
C ASN A 148 -1.25 14.78 -13.35
N GLU A 149 -1.81 14.65 -14.56
CA GLU A 149 -2.23 15.81 -15.36
C GLU A 149 -3.43 16.58 -14.78
N HIS A 150 -4.32 15.91 -14.04
CA HIS A 150 -5.57 16.48 -13.52
C HIS A 150 -5.68 16.44 -11.99
N GLY A 151 -4.66 15.92 -11.29
CA GLY A 151 -4.61 15.85 -9.83
C GLY A 151 -3.66 16.86 -9.19
N ASP A 152 -3.62 16.84 -7.85
CA ASP A 152 -2.79 17.74 -7.05
C ASP A 152 -1.64 16.95 -6.37
N ASN A 153 -0.40 17.27 -6.75
CA ASN A 153 0.80 16.62 -6.22
C ASN A 153 1.03 16.89 -4.72
N ASP A 154 0.72 18.08 -4.22
CA ASP A 154 0.84 18.42 -2.79
C ASP A 154 -0.19 17.62 -1.98
N ARG A 155 -1.39 17.48 -2.54
CA ARG A 155 -2.44 16.64 -1.96
C ARG A 155 -2.06 15.16 -1.95
N CYS A 156 -1.41 14.66 -3.00
CA CYS A 156 -0.88 13.29 -3.04
C CYS A 156 0.14 13.07 -1.91
N LEU A 157 1.03 14.02 -1.67
CA LEU A 157 2.03 13.92 -0.60
C LEU A 157 1.37 13.87 0.78
N LYS A 158 0.39 14.76 1.04
CA LYS A 158 -0.39 14.76 2.29
C LYS A 158 -1.16 13.46 2.49
N LEU A 159 -1.74 12.90 1.42
CA LEU A 159 -2.43 11.61 1.48
C LEU A 159 -1.45 10.47 1.77
N ALA A 160 -0.21 10.54 1.26
CA ALA A 160 0.85 9.56 1.56
C ALA A 160 1.26 9.60 3.04
N GLU A 161 1.45 10.79 3.59
CA GLU A 161 1.72 10.98 5.02
C GLU A 161 0.55 10.48 5.89
N LEU A 162 -0.68 10.80 5.49
CA LEU A 162 -1.90 10.32 6.15
C LEU A 162 -1.97 8.79 6.12
N ALA A 163 -1.76 8.17 4.95
CA ALA A 163 -1.72 6.72 4.81
C ALA A 163 -0.63 6.09 5.69
N ALA A 164 0.58 6.64 5.70
CA ALA A 164 1.66 6.14 6.57
C ALA A 164 1.24 6.16 8.06
N SER A 165 0.60 7.24 8.52
CA SER A 165 0.10 7.34 9.90
C SER A 165 -1.08 6.41 10.23
N LEU A 166 -1.88 6.04 9.24
CA LEU A 166 -3.05 5.17 9.37
C LEU A 166 -2.72 3.69 9.20
N LEU A 167 -1.61 3.36 8.56
CA LEU A 167 -1.18 1.98 8.28
C LEU A 167 -0.10 1.47 9.24
N MET A 168 0.50 2.37 10.03
CA MET A 168 1.25 2.05 11.24
C MET A 168 0.31 1.91 12.44
#